data_AF-A0A240U3A1-F1
#
_entry.id   AF-A0A240U3A1-F1
#
_cell.length_a   1.000
_cell.length_b   1.000
_cell.length_c   1.000
_cell.angle_alpha   90.00
_cell.angle_beta   90.00
_cell.angle_gamma   90.00
#
_symmetry.space_group_name_H-M   'P 1'
#
loop_
_entity.id
_entity.type
_entity.pdbx_description
1 polymer ?
#
loop_
_entity_poly.entity_id
_entity_poly.type
_entity_poly.pdbx_seq_one_letter_code
_entity_poly.pdbx_strand_id
1 'polypeptide(L)'
;MRDPDATIVTAHGRLDRAALARAQSSYDTTALLSAVEELDRIVGRARGQDGLRDILMRLHGMAHAVINGAGLSVSTSQGSLPELAFDATAEILQTISTLQRWVELIQPLGSLQPRD
;
A
#
# COMPACT_ATOMS: atom_id res chain seq x y z
N MET A 1 2.64 -39.71 2.01
CA MET A 1 3.79 -39.91 2.91
C MET A 1 4.63 -38.65 2.78
N ARG A 2 4.66 -37.78 3.80
CA ARG A 2 5.46 -36.55 3.74
C ARG A 2 6.92 -36.93 3.60
N ASP A 3 7.59 -36.45 2.57
CA ASP A 3 9.04 -36.57 2.45
C ASP A 3 9.68 -35.64 3.49
N PRO A 4 10.30 -36.16 4.56
CA PRO A 4 10.90 -35.33 5.60
C PRO A 4 12.05 -34.45 5.03
N ASP A 5 12.60 -34.81 3.87
CA ASP A 5 13.63 -34.06 3.17
C ASP A 5 13.09 -32.93 2.27
N ALA A 6 11.78 -32.85 2.06
CA ALA A 6 11.17 -31.75 1.28
C ALA A 6 11.10 -30.43 2.06
N THR A 7 11.33 -30.45 3.37
CA THR A 7 11.21 -29.27 4.23
C THR A 7 12.45 -29.01 5.08
N ILE A 8 12.59 -27.78 5.55
CA ILE A 8 13.64 -27.36 6.48
C ILE A 8 13.01 -26.58 7.64
N VAL A 9 13.45 -26.84 8.86
CA VAL A 9 13.00 -26.13 10.06
C VAL A 9 13.96 -24.98 10.34
N THR A 10 13.42 -23.78 10.50
CA THR A 10 14.17 -22.56 10.82
C THR A 10 13.60 -21.90 12.07
N ALA A 11 14.27 -20.86 12.57
CA ALA A 11 13.72 -20.00 13.63
C ALA A 11 12.39 -19.31 13.24
N HIS A 12 12.07 -19.28 11.94
CA HIS A 12 10.86 -18.66 11.38
C HIS A 12 9.84 -19.70 10.90
N GLY A 13 9.94 -20.93 11.38
CA GLY A 13 9.04 -22.04 11.03
C GLY A 13 9.60 -22.99 9.98
N ARG A 14 8.75 -23.93 9.57
CA ARG A 14 9.09 -24.98 8.58
C ARG A 14 8.80 -24.47 7.17
N LEU A 15 9.76 -24.59 6.27
CA LEU A 15 9.70 -24.09 4.89
C LEU A 15 9.92 -25.20 3.87
N ASP A 16 9.40 -25.03 2.65
CA ASP A 16 9.73 -25.87 1.49
C ASP A 16 11.19 -25.63 1.07
N ARG A 17 11.98 -26.71 1.04
CA ARG A 17 13.42 -26.64 0.81
C ARG A 17 13.76 -26.15 -0.59
N ALA A 18 13.00 -26.59 -1.60
CA ALA A 18 13.26 -26.22 -2.99
C ALA A 18 12.87 -24.76 -3.28
N ALA A 19 11.76 -24.29 -2.71
CA ALA A 19 11.33 -22.90 -2.78
C ALA A 19 12.31 -21.98 -2.07
N LEU A 20 12.81 -22.38 -0.90
CA LEU A 20 13.84 -21.63 -0.19
C LEU A 20 15.12 -21.50 -1.02
N ALA A 21 15.60 -22.59 -1.63
CA ALA A 21 16.80 -22.55 -2.48
C ALA A 21 16.62 -21.61 -3.68
N ARG A 22 15.44 -21.60 -4.32
CA ARG A 22 15.13 -20.64 -5.40
C ARG A 22 15.15 -19.21 -4.89
N ALA A 23 14.45 -18.92 -3.78
CA ALA A 23 14.40 -17.59 -3.20
C ALA A 23 15.80 -17.08 -2.81
N GLN A 24 16.66 -17.94 -2.24
CA GLN A 24 18.05 -17.58 -1.91
C GLN A 24 18.87 -17.17 -3.14
N SER A 25 18.54 -17.70 -4.32
CA SER A 25 19.25 -17.37 -5.56
C SER A 25 18.72 -16.11 -6.27
N SER A 26 17.48 -15.70 -6.01
CA SER A 26 16.78 -14.73 -6.86
C SER A 26 16.01 -13.63 -6.14
N TYR A 27 15.73 -13.79 -4.84
CA TYR A 27 14.92 -12.83 -4.10
C TYR A 27 15.79 -11.73 -3.49
N ASP A 28 15.52 -10.49 -3.88
CA ASP A 28 16.22 -9.32 -3.35
C ASP A 28 15.52 -8.82 -2.08
N THR A 29 16.15 -9.07 -0.92
CA THR A 29 15.61 -8.61 0.37
C THR A 29 15.73 -7.10 0.56
N THR A 30 16.58 -6.40 -0.21
CA THR A 30 16.70 -4.93 -0.12
C THR A 30 15.45 -4.24 -0.68
N ALA A 31 14.76 -4.86 -1.63
CA ALA A 31 13.49 -4.37 -2.14
C ALA A 31 12.40 -4.26 -1.05
N LEU A 32 12.42 -5.13 -0.03
CA LEU A 32 11.50 -5.01 1.12
C LEU A 32 11.82 -3.80 1.99
N LEU A 33 13.10 -3.45 2.15
CA LEU A 33 13.49 -2.23 2.87
C LEU A 33 13.05 -0.99 2.10
N SER A 34 13.23 -0.97 0.77
CA SER A 34 12.73 0.10 -0.09
C SER A 34 11.20 0.28 0.01
N ALA A 35 10.45 -0.82 0.14
CA ALA A 35 9.01 -0.76 0.34
C ALA A 35 8.64 -0.08 1.68
N VAL A 36 9.42 -0.28 2.75
CA VAL A 36 9.23 0.44 4.02
C VAL A 36 9.45 1.94 3.87
N GLU A 37 10.51 2.36 3.16
CA GLU A 37 10.74 3.78 2.91
C GLU A 37 9.64 4.41 2.04
N GLU A 38 9.13 3.67 1.05
CA GLU A 38 7.99 4.10 0.24
C GLU A 38 6.72 4.24 1.11
N LEU A 39 6.50 3.34 2.07
CA LEU A 39 5.41 3.43 3.04
C LEU A 39 5.51 4.69 3.89
N ASP A 40 6.69 5.00 4.43
CA ASP A 40 6.89 6.21 5.22
C ASP A 40 6.56 7.47 4.41
N ARG A 41 6.93 7.50 3.11
CA ARG A 41 6.58 8.60 2.20
C ARG A 41 5.07 8.67 1.93
N ILE A 42 4.39 7.55 1.75
CA ILE A 42 2.92 7.50 1.58
C ILE A 42 2.23 8.03 2.84
N VAL A 43 2.62 7.54 4.02
CA VAL A 43 2.04 7.96 5.29
C VAL A 43 2.31 9.45 5.54
N GLY A 44 3.54 9.91 5.27
CA GLY A 44 3.93 11.30 5.37
C GLY A 44 3.08 12.22 4.50
N ARG A 45 2.88 11.87 3.22
CA ARG A 45 2.00 12.63 2.31
C ARG A 45 0.53 12.59 2.74
N ALA A 46 0.04 11.44 3.20
CA ALA A 46 -1.35 11.30 3.60
C ALA A 46 -1.69 12.09 4.89
N ARG A 47 -0.73 12.23 5.81
CA ARG A 47 -0.91 12.85 7.13
C ARG A 47 -0.34 14.26 7.27
N GLY A 48 0.51 14.69 6.34
CA GLY A 48 1.12 16.01 6.34
C GLY A 48 0.10 17.14 6.19
N GLN A 49 0.54 18.38 6.45
CA GLN A 49 -0.27 19.57 6.19
C GLN A 49 -0.66 19.62 4.71
N ASP A 50 -1.93 19.91 4.44
CA ASP A 50 -2.52 19.87 3.09
C ASP A 50 -2.37 18.49 2.39
N GLY A 51 -2.13 17.44 3.16
CA GLY A 51 -2.04 16.06 2.68
C GLY A 51 -3.40 15.46 2.34
N LEU A 52 -3.40 14.22 1.83
CA LEU A 52 -4.60 13.52 1.36
C LEU A 52 -5.75 13.55 2.38
N ARG A 53 -5.47 13.42 3.69
CA ARG A 53 -6.50 13.52 4.73
C ARG A 53 -7.23 14.87 4.70
N ASP A 54 -6.49 15.96 4.61
CA ASP A 54 -7.05 17.31 4.66
C ASP A 54 -7.80 17.61 3.35
N ILE A 55 -7.27 17.13 2.21
CA ILE A 55 -7.94 17.16 0.91
C ILE A 55 -9.29 16.43 0.97
N LEU A 56 -9.33 15.20 1.50
CA LEU A 56 -10.57 14.41 1.64
C LEU A 56 -11.59 15.08 2.57
N MET A 57 -11.13 15.68 3.68
CA MET A 57 -12.00 16.44 4.58
C MET A 57 -12.60 17.68 3.89
N ARG A 58 -11.81 18.37 3.07
CA ARG A 58 -12.29 19.51 2.28
C ARG A 58 -13.29 19.07 1.22
N LEU A 59 -12.98 18.00 0.48
CA LEU A 59 -13.89 17.39 -0.48
C LEU A 59 -15.23 17.02 0.17
N HIS A 60 -15.19 16.40 1.35
CA HIS A 60 -16.39 16.10 2.11
C HIS A 60 -17.20 17.37 2.40
N GLY A 61 -16.59 18.43 2.91
CA GLY A 61 -17.29 19.67 3.22
C GLY A 61 -17.90 20.34 1.99
N MET A 62 -17.19 20.36 0.86
CA MET A 62 -17.68 20.90 -0.41
C MET A 62 -18.83 20.06 -0.97
N ALA A 63 -18.69 18.74 -0.98
CA ALA A 63 -19.75 17.83 -1.40
C ALA A 63 -20.98 17.95 -0.49
N HIS A 64 -20.80 18.10 0.82
CA HIS A 64 -21.88 18.30 1.77
C HIS A 64 -22.65 19.60 1.51
N ALA A 65 -21.96 20.70 1.22
CA ALA A 65 -22.60 21.96 0.88
C ALA A 65 -23.38 21.88 -0.45
N VAL A 66 -22.77 21.30 -1.50
CA VAL A 66 -23.36 21.26 -2.85
C VAL A 66 -24.47 20.21 -2.98
N ILE A 67 -24.24 19.00 -2.46
CA ILE A 67 -25.14 17.85 -2.64
C ILE A 67 -26.24 17.86 -1.57
N ASN A 68 -25.89 18.18 -0.32
CA ASN A 68 -26.84 18.09 0.79
C ASN A 68 -27.48 19.44 1.17
N GLY A 69 -27.08 20.53 0.51
CA GLY A 69 -27.64 21.87 0.76
C GLY A 69 -27.28 22.46 2.13
N ALA A 70 -26.19 21.98 2.74
CA ALA A 70 -25.70 22.55 3.99
C ALA A 70 -25.14 23.97 3.77
N GLY A 71 -25.32 24.86 4.76
CA GLY A 71 -24.73 26.20 4.71
C GLY A 71 -23.22 26.14 4.50
N LEU A 72 -22.69 27.01 3.63
CA LEU A 72 -21.27 27.07 3.28
C LEU A 72 -20.41 27.27 4.54
N SER A 73 -19.72 26.22 4.99
CA SER A 73 -18.77 26.29 6.12
C SER A 73 -17.31 26.20 5.70
N VAL A 74 -17.04 25.95 4.40
CA VAL A 74 -15.68 25.69 3.89
C VAL A 74 -15.24 26.79 2.93
N SER A 75 -14.04 27.32 3.17
CA SER A 75 -13.37 28.27 2.27
C SER A 75 -13.11 27.63 0.91
N THR A 76 -13.58 28.25 -0.17
CA THR A 76 -13.38 27.82 -1.58
C THR A 76 -12.01 28.20 -2.15
N SER A 77 -11.06 28.59 -1.31
CA SER A 77 -9.79 29.22 -1.73
C SER A 77 -8.73 28.25 -2.27
N GLN A 78 -9.00 26.94 -2.30
CA GLN A 78 -8.03 25.92 -2.74
C GLN A 78 -8.57 25.01 -3.87
N GLY A 79 -9.29 25.60 -4.84
CA GLY A 79 -9.76 24.88 -6.03
C GLY A 79 -11.24 24.50 -5.98
N SER A 80 -11.75 24.10 -7.14
CA SER A 80 -13.13 23.65 -7.30
C SER A 80 -13.34 22.20 -6.85
N LEU A 81 -14.60 21.82 -6.62
CA LEU A 81 -14.95 20.45 -6.21
C LEU A 81 -14.44 19.40 -7.20
N PRO A 82 -14.61 19.56 -8.54
CA PRO A 82 -14.08 18.59 -9.50
C PRO A 82 -12.54 18.51 -9.53
N GLU A 83 -11.84 19.64 -9.41
CA GLU A 83 -10.37 19.67 -9.41
C GLU A 83 -9.80 18.91 -8.20
N LEU A 84 -10.29 19.21 -7.00
CA LEU A 84 -9.86 18.51 -5.79
C LEU A 84 -10.18 17.01 -5.85
N ALA A 85 -11.31 16.64 -6.47
CA ALA A 85 -11.69 15.24 -6.61
C ALA A 85 -10.76 14.51 -7.59
N PHE A 86 -10.37 15.16 -8.67
CA PHE A 86 -9.39 14.64 -9.62
C PHE A 86 -8.02 14.44 -8.95
N ASP A 87 -7.51 15.46 -8.24
CA ASP A 87 -6.21 15.41 -7.58
C ASP A 87 -6.16 14.30 -6.51
N ALA A 88 -7.19 14.23 -5.64
CA ALA A 88 -7.28 13.17 -4.64
C ALA A 88 -7.33 11.78 -5.28
N THR A 89 -8.08 11.62 -6.38
CA THR A 89 -8.18 10.35 -7.10
C THR A 89 -6.83 9.96 -7.71
N ALA A 90 -6.10 10.90 -8.32
CA ALA A 90 -4.78 10.65 -8.88
C ALA A 90 -3.77 10.21 -7.80
N GLU A 91 -3.76 10.87 -6.64
CA GLU A 91 -2.90 10.48 -5.51
C GLU A 91 -3.24 9.09 -4.97
N ILE A 92 -4.53 8.77 -4.84
CA ILE A 92 -5.00 7.45 -4.42
C ILE A 92 -4.57 6.37 -5.43
N LEU A 93 -4.75 6.61 -6.73
CA LEU A 93 -4.36 5.65 -7.78
C LEU A 93 -2.84 5.40 -7.79
N GLN A 94 -2.03 6.44 -7.59
CA GLN A 94 -0.58 6.31 -7.46
C GLN A 94 -0.19 5.46 -6.23
N THR A 95 -0.92 5.65 -5.12
CA THR A 95 -0.73 4.85 -3.91
C THR A 95 -1.11 3.40 -4.17
N ILE A 96 -2.26 3.13 -4.81
CA ILE A 96 -2.70 1.77 -5.16
C ILE A 96 -1.66 1.07 -6.04
N SER A 97 -1.15 1.74 -7.08
CA SER A 97 -0.12 1.19 -7.96
C SER A 97 1.14 0.78 -7.17
N THR A 98 1.54 1.60 -6.19
CA THR A 98 2.66 1.28 -5.31
C THR A 98 2.38 0.07 -4.43
N LEU A 99 1.21 0.00 -3.80
CA LEU A 99 0.81 -1.12 -2.96
C LEU A 99 0.71 -2.43 -3.76
N GLN A 100 0.25 -2.37 -5.01
CA GLN A 100 0.20 -3.53 -5.91
C GLN A 100 1.61 -4.08 -6.19
N ARG A 101 2.60 -3.22 -6.44
CA ARG A 101 4.00 -3.66 -6.59
C ARG A 101 4.52 -4.36 -5.33
N TRP A 102 4.13 -3.88 -4.14
CA TRP A 102 4.54 -4.54 -2.90
C TRP A 102 3.88 -5.90 -2.71
N VAL A 103 2.63 -6.06 -3.14
CA VAL A 103 1.98 -7.39 -3.16
C VAL A 103 2.79 -8.36 -3.99
N GLU A 104 3.19 -7.97 -5.20
CA GLU A 104 4.04 -8.79 -6.08
C GLU A 104 5.41 -9.09 -5.47
N LEU A 105 5.99 -8.12 -4.75
CA LEU A 105 7.24 -8.30 -4.02
C LEU A 105 7.12 -9.30 -2.86
N ILE A 106 6.01 -9.31 -2.13
CA ILE A 106 5.83 -10.14 -0.94
C ILE A 106 5.37 -11.55 -1.31
N GLN A 107 4.59 -11.71 -2.39
CA GLN A 107 3.99 -12.98 -2.79
C GLN A 107 4.97 -14.16 -2.93
N PRO A 108 6.20 -14.01 -3.49
CA PRO A 108 7.18 -15.08 -3.54
C PRO A 108 7.54 -15.65 -2.17
N LEU A 109 7.54 -14.85 -1.11
CA LEU A 109 7.82 -15.32 0.25
C LEU A 109 6.71 -16.23 0.77
N GLY A 110 5.45 -15.97 0.39
CA GLY A 110 4.33 -16.87 0.69
C GLY A 110 4.49 -18.26 0.04
N SER A 111 5.18 -18.33 -1.10
CA SER A 111 5.45 -19.60 -1.80
C SER A 111 6.45 -20.52 -1.07
N LEU A 112 7.10 -20.03 -0.01
CA LEU A 112 7.99 -20.82 0.85
C LEU A 112 7.23 -21.79 1.76
N GLN A 113 5.90 -21.72 1.79
CA GLN A 113 5.08 -22.64 2.57
C GLN A 113 5.40 -24.11 2.23
N PRO A 114 5.47 -25.01 3.23
CA PRO A 114 5.61 -26.43 2.99
C PRO A 114 4.51 -26.96 2.05
N ARG A 115 4.91 -27.75 1.06
CA ARG A 115 3.95 -28.56 0.28
C ARG A 115 3.51 -29.75 1.14
N ASP A 116 2.23 -30.14 1.02
CA ASP A 116 1.65 -31.28 1.75
C ASP A 116 2.11 -32.63 1.21
#